data_AF-A0A0D1WJP1-F1
#
_entry.id   AF-A0A0D1WJP1-F1
#
_cell.length_a   1.000
_cell.length_b   1.000
_cell.length_c   1.000
_cell.angle_alpha   90.00
_cell.angle_beta   90.00
_cell.angle_gamma   90.00
#
_symmetry.space_group_name_H-M   'P 1'
#
loop_
_entity.id
_entity.type
_entity.pdbx_description
1 polymer ?
#
loop_
_entity_poly.entity_id
_entity_poly.type
_entity_poly.pdbx_seq_one_letter_code
_entity_poly.pdbx_strand_id
1 'polypeptide(L)' 'MKNGEIYSHANFPKLTDTEFHDQIIKADKLISQFAGYTPNIVRPPYGKVNEGQIQWLASQHKKL' A
#
# COMPACT_ATOMS: atom_id res chain seq x y z
N MET A 1 -21.66 5.39 -1.40
CA MET A 1 -20.71 4.89 -0.37
C MET A 1 -20.23 3.52 -0.85
N LYS A 2 -18.99 3.42 -1.32
CA LYS A 2 -18.41 2.14 -1.78
C LYS A 2 -17.85 1.41 -0.55
N ASN A 3 -18.59 0.40 -0.12
CA ASN A 3 -18.24 -0.49 0.96
C ASN A 3 -17.26 -1.56 0.44
N GLY A 4 -16.10 -1.73 1.08
CA GLY A 4 -15.28 -2.96 0.98
C GLY A 4 -14.26 -3.05 -0.16
N GLU A 5 -13.18 -2.26 -0.11
CA GLU A 5 -11.91 -2.56 -0.82
C GLU A 5 -10.73 -2.62 0.17
N ILE A 6 -10.95 -3.19 1.35
CA ILE A 6 -9.84 -3.55 2.23
C ILE A 6 -9.16 -4.71 1.51
N TYR A 7 -7.96 -4.50 0.94
CA TYR A 7 -7.27 -5.46 0.08
C TYR A 7 -7.97 -5.74 -1.26
N SER A 8 -8.35 -4.71 -2.03
CA SER A 8 -8.55 -4.97 -3.45
C SER A 8 -7.21 -5.46 -4.00
N HIS A 9 -7.20 -6.60 -4.69
CA HIS A 9 -6.10 -7.08 -5.52
C HIS A 9 -5.87 -6.11 -6.69
N ALA A 10 -5.76 -4.81 -6.40
CA ALA A 10 -5.49 -3.77 -7.33
C ALA A 10 -4.14 -4.09 -7.96
N ASN A 11 -4.14 -4.12 -9.29
CA ASN A 11 -2.91 -4.15 -10.04
C ASN A 11 -2.25 -2.78 -9.81
N PHE A 12 -1.33 -2.69 -8.84
CA PHE A 12 -0.69 -1.44 -8.40
C PHE A 12 -0.21 -0.57 -9.57
N PRO A 13 0.38 -1.11 -10.65
CA PRO A 13 0.73 -0.34 -11.85
C PRO A 13 -0.42 0.43 -12.53
N LYS A 14 -1.68 0.10 -12.26
CA LYS A 14 -2.86 0.75 -12.83
C LYS A 14 -3.43 1.85 -11.94
N LEU A 15 -2.96 1.98 -10.71
CA LEU A 15 -3.39 3.02 -9.79
C LEU A 15 -2.66 4.33 -10.11
N THR A 16 -3.34 5.45 -9.91
CA THR A 16 -2.69 6.75 -9.77
C THR A 16 -1.84 6.77 -8.48
N ASP A 17 -0.87 7.68 -8.40
CA ASP A 17 -0.04 7.82 -7.20
C ASP A 17 -0.89 8.06 -5.95
N THR A 18 -1.91 8.92 -6.03
CA THR A 18 -2.83 9.19 -4.92
C THR A 18 -3.55 7.92 -4.47
N GLU A 19 -4.10 7.13 -5.40
CA GLU A 19 -4.78 5.88 -5.06
C GLU A 19 -3.83 4.86 -4.45
N PHE A 20 -2.60 4.77 -4.96
CA PHE A 20 -1.57 3.89 -4.41
C PHE A 20 -1.18 4.30 -2.98
N HIS A 21 -0.89 5.58 -2.75
CA HIS A 21 -0.55 6.10 -1.41
C HIS A 21 -1.69 5.85 -0.42
N ASP A 22 -2.94 6.11 -0.84
CA ASP A 22 -4.13 5.89 -0.03
C ASP A 22 -4.28 4.43 0.41
N GLN A 23 -4.01 3.48 -0.50
CA GLN A 23 -4.05 2.05 -0.18
C GLN A 23 -3.01 1.69 0.90
N ILE A 24 -1.78 2.17 0.74
CA ILE A 24 -0.69 1.90 1.71
C ILE A 24 -0.99 2.54 3.07
N ILE A 25 -1.41 3.80 3.11
CA ILE A 25 -1.72 4.50 4.35
C ILE A 25 -2.91 3.86 5.08
N LYS A 26 -3.95 3.45 4.35
CA LYS A 26 -5.12 2.76 4.94
C LYS A 26 -4.71 1.40 5.50
N ALA A 27 -3.88 0.64 4.78
CA ALA A 27 -3.38 -0.65 5.26
C ALA A 27 -2.53 -0.49 6.54
N ASP A 28 -1.62 0.47 6.58
CA ASP A 28 -0.80 0.78 7.76
C ASP A 28 -1.65 1.15 8.98
N LYS A 29 -2.66 2.01 8.78
CA LYS A 29 -3.57 2.43 9.85
C LYS A 29 -4.36 1.25 10.40
N LEU A 30 -4.90 0.40 9.52
CA LEU A 30 -5.63 -0.80 9.95
C LEU A 30 -4.72 -1.77 10.70
N ILE A 31 -3.55 -2.09 10.16
CA ILE A 31 -2.65 -3.04 10.80
C ILE A 31 -2.16 -2.51 12.15
N SER A 32 -1.80 -1.23 12.25
CA SER A 32 -1.36 -0.64 13.52
C SER A 32 -2.47 -0.61 14.58
N GLN A 33 -3.73 -0.42 14.18
CA GLN A 33 -4.88 -0.49 15.09
C GLN A 33 -5.05 -1.87 15.75
N PHE A 34 -4.72 -2.96 15.04
CA PHE A 34 -4.89 -4.33 15.57
C PHE A 34 -3.60 -4.96 16.11
N ALA A 35 -2.44 -4.60 15.56
CA ALA A 35 -1.15 -5.21 15.89
C ALA A 35 -0.26 -4.34 16.79
N GLY A 36 -0.56 -3.04 16.93
CA GLY A 36 0.21 -2.11 17.75
C GLY A 36 1.51 -1.61 17.11
N TYR A 37 1.78 -1.93 15.85
CA TYR A 37 2.93 -1.42 15.09
C TYR A 37 2.58 -1.16 13.63
N THR A 38 3.33 -0.26 12.98
CA THR A 38 3.21 0.01 11.54
C THR A 38 4.15 -0.91 10.75
N PRO A 39 3.66 -1.69 9.77
CA PRO A 39 4.51 -2.53 8.94
C PRO A 39 5.52 -1.72 8.11
N ASN A 40 6.71 -2.27 7.96
CA ASN A 40 7.77 -1.72 7.10
C ASN A 40 8.00 -2.56 5.84
N ILE A 41 7.25 -3.64 5.63
CA ILE A 41 7.32 -4.49 4.42
C ILE A 41 5.99 -4.38 3.67
N VAL A 42 6.06 -4.13 2.37
CA VAL A 42 4.93 -4.09 1.45
C VAL A 42 5.09 -5.20 0.43
N ARG A 43 4.10 -6.08 0.32
CA ARG A 43 4.08 -7.13 -0.70
C ARG A 43 3.03 -6.83 -1.76
N PRO A 44 3.43 -6.41 -2.97
CA PRO A 44 2.48 -6.07 -4.03
C PRO A 44 1.66 -7.28 -4.46
N PRO A 45 0.35 -7.13 -4.70
CA PRO A 45 -0.44 -8.12 -5.41
C PRO A 45 0.22 -8.43 -6.76
N TYR A 46 0.39 -9.71 -7.07
CA TYR A 46 1.03 -10.19 -8.32
C TYR A 46 2.50 -9.76 -8.52
N GLY A 47 3.16 -9.20 -7.50
CA GLY A 47 4.57 -8.81 -7.57
C GLY A 47 4.87 -7.65 -8.53
N LYS A 48 3.86 -6.87 -8.95
CA LYS A 48 4.05 -5.74 -9.88
C LYS A 48 3.94 -4.40 -9.14
N VAL A 49 4.95 -3.55 -9.32
CA VAL A 49 5.03 -2.14 -8.91
C VAL A 49 5.79 -1.37 -10.00
N ASN A 50 5.60 -0.05 -10.09
CA ASN A 50 6.41 0.80 -10.94
C ASN A 50 7.51 1.53 -10.14
N GLU A 51 8.47 2.15 -10.82
CA GLU A 51 9.60 2.84 -10.17
C GLU A 51 9.15 3.99 -9.25
N GLY A 52 8.15 4.79 -9.64
CA GLY A 52 7.63 5.87 -8.81
C GLY A 52 7.06 5.35 -7.49
N GLN A 53 6.37 4.22 -7.53
CA GLN A 53 5.85 3.54 -6.34
C GLN A 53 6.97 2.99 -5.45
N ILE A 54 8.04 2.46 -6.03
CA ILE A 54 9.24 2.01 -5.29
C ILE A 54 9.89 3.18 -4.57
N GLN A 55 10.14 4.28 -5.28
CA GLN A 55 10.77 5.48 -4.73
C GLN A 55 9.92 6.08 -3.62
N TRP A 56 8.60 6.14 -3.81
CA TRP A 56 7.70 6.59 -2.76
C TRP A 56 7.72 5.67 -1.54
N LEU A 57 7.64 4.34 -1.71
CA LEU A 57 7.74 3.39 -0.60
C LEU A 57 9.06 3.56 0.16
N ALA A 58 10.18 3.74 -0.54
CA ALA A 58 11.48 4.00 0.08
C ALA A 58 11.48 5.31 0.88
N SER A 59 10.83 6.37 0.36
CA SER A 59 10.65 7.64 1.10
C SER A 59 9.83 7.49 2.38
N GLN A 60 8.98 6.47 2.46
CA GLN A 60 8.19 6.10 3.65
C GLN A 60 8.92 5.09 4.55
N HIS A 61 10.21 4.83 4.32
CA HIS A 61 11.02 3.82 5.01
C HIS A 61 10.46 2.38 4.90
N LYS A 62 9.77 2.07 3.80
CA LYS A 62 9.22 0.74 3.50
C LYS A 62 10.13 -0.05 2.57
N LYS A 63 10.07 -1.38 2.70
CA LYS A 63 10.78 -2.38 1.91
C LYS A 63 9.77 -3.22 1.12
N LEU A 64 10.20 -3.76 -0.02
CA LEU A 64 9.44 -4.73 -0.83
C LEU A 64 9.84 -6.16 -0.49
#